data_AF-A0A2A5C239-F1
#
_entry.id   AF-A0A2A5C239-F1
#
_cell.length_a   1.000
_cell.length_b   1.000
_cell.length_c   1.000
_cell.angle_alpha   90.00
_cell.angle_beta   90.00
_cell.angle_gamma   90.00
#
_symmetry.space_group_name_H-M   'P 1'
#
loop_
_entity.id
_entity.type
_entity.pdbx_description
1 polymer ?
#
loop_
_entity_poly.entity_id
_entity_poly.type
_entity_poly.pdbx_seq_one_letter_code
_entity_poly.pdbx_strand_id
1 'polypeptide(L)'
;MGHINSMDNLNRLKSMEIHEDQLKALLDASVSTALSHRGKAYEEYVLGQQEATANVVYVLCVGQDNRASLEQSCQRYAQQAIERLTEIHPPDVYYGFGGGYDQPSYDDVG
;
A
#
# COMPACT_ATOMS: atom_id res chain seq x y z
N MET A 1 26.71 5.80 19.94
CA MET A 1 25.33 5.35 19.72
C MET A 1 24.46 6.59 19.58
N GLY A 2 24.02 6.91 18.36
CA GLY A 2 23.29 8.14 18.09
C GLY A 2 21.84 8.04 18.55
N HIS A 3 21.46 8.85 19.53
CA HIS A 3 20.05 9.14 19.81
C HIS A 3 19.52 9.97 18.64
N ILE A 4 18.85 9.31 17.70
CA ILE A 4 18.08 10.00 16.66
C ILE A 4 16.83 10.53 17.36
N ASN A 5 16.79 11.83 17.64
CA ASN A 5 15.69 12.47 18.33
C ASN A 5 14.44 12.47 17.44
N SER A 6 13.36 11.85 17.92
CA SER A 6 12.04 11.81 17.25
C SER A 6 11.54 13.20 16.85
N MET A 7 11.86 14.22 17.65
CA MET A 7 11.56 15.64 17.38
C MET A 7 12.27 16.17 16.12
N ASP A 8 13.52 15.76 15.88
CA ASP A 8 14.29 16.20 14.72
C ASP A 8 13.77 15.53 13.44
N ASN A 9 13.34 14.28 13.50
CA ASN A 9 12.67 13.61 12.38
C ASN A 9 11.32 14.27 12.06
N LEU A 10 10.55 14.63 13.09
CA LEU A 10 9.28 15.33 12.92
C LEU A 10 9.47 16.73 12.31
N ASN A 11 10.52 17.44 12.72
CA ASN A 11 10.90 18.73 12.14
C ASN A 11 11.42 18.59 10.70
N ARG A 12 12.17 17.54 10.39
CA ARG A 12 12.64 17.26 9.02
C ARG A 12 11.48 16.95 8.07
N LEU A 13 10.50 16.17 8.51
CA LEU A 13 9.26 15.92 7.77
C LEU A 13 8.47 17.22 7.52
N LYS A 14 8.39 18.12 8.51
CA LYS A 14 7.78 19.45 8.32
C LYS A 14 8.57 20.36 7.38
N SER A 15 9.90 20.22 7.31
CA SER A 15 10.76 21.02 6.43
C SER A 15 10.86 20.50 5.00
N MET A 16 10.37 19.28 4.74
CA MET A 16 10.33 18.74 3.39
C MET A 16 9.31 19.54 2.59
N GLU A 17 9.79 20.35 1.65
CA GLU A 17 8.93 21.06 0.71
C GLU A 17 8.36 20.02 -0.27
N ILE A 18 7.19 19.48 0.06
CA ILE A 18 6.52 18.47 -0.75
C ILE A 18 5.53 19.17 -1.67
N HIS A 19 5.88 19.25 -2.96
CA HIS A 19 5.00 19.83 -3.97
C HIS A 19 3.88 18.84 -4.33
N GLU A 20 2.64 19.32 -4.29
CA GLU A 20 1.45 18.51 -4.61
C GLU A 20 1.54 17.90 -6.02
N ASP A 21 2.03 18.66 -7.00
CA ASP A 21 2.18 18.20 -8.38
C ASP A 21 3.15 17.01 -8.50
N GLN A 22 4.20 16.96 -7.68
CA GLN A 22 5.15 15.85 -7.65
C GLN A 22 4.52 14.60 -7.06
N LEU A 23 3.75 14.76 -5.98
CA LEU A 23 3.01 13.65 -5.37
C LEU A 23 1.95 13.10 -6.30
N LYS A 24 1.24 13.98 -7.02
CA LYS A 24 0.27 13.60 -8.03
C LYS A 24 0.94 12.84 -9.18
N ALA A 25 2.05 13.35 -9.71
CA ALA A 25 2.81 12.67 -10.75
C ALA A 25 3.31 11.30 -10.31
N LEU A 26 3.77 11.17 -9.05
CA LEU A 26 4.17 9.89 -8.48
C LEU A 26 2.99 8.90 -8.39
N LEU A 27 1.84 9.37 -7.90
CA LEU A 27 0.63 8.58 -7.79
C LEU A 27 0.15 8.11 -9.18
N ASP A 28 0.08 9.02 -10.15
CA ASP A 28 -0.31 8.73 -11.53
C ASP A 28 0.65 7.71 -12.19
N ALA A 29 1.96 7.84 -11.96
CA ALA A 29 2.95 6.90 -12.46
C ALA A 29 2.79 5.50 -11.84
N SER A 30 2.49 5.42 -10.54
CA SER A 30 2.25 4.14 -9.86
C SER A 30 1.03 3.41 -10.43
N VAL A 31 -0.07 4.14 -10.67
CA VAL A 31 -1.30 3.61 -11.26
C VAL A 31 -1.06 3.18 -12.71
N SER A 32 -0.37 3.99 -13.51
CA SER A 32 -0.01 3.64 -14.88
C SER A 32 0.83 2.36 -14.94
N THR A 33 1.79 2.22 -14.02
CA THR A 33 2.64 1.03 -13.94
C THR A 33 1.82 -0.21 -13.61
N ALA A 34 0.93 -0.16 -12.61
CA ALA A 34 0.05 -1.26 -12.26
C ALA A 34 -0.89 -1.66 -13.40
N LEU A 35 -1.50 -0.68 -14.07
CA LEU A 35 -2.33 -0.94 -15.26
C LEU A 35 -1.54 -1.62 -16.38
N SER A 36 -0.29 -1.22 -16.59
CA SER A 36 0.57 -1.84 -17.63
C SER A 36 0.95 -3.30 -17.30
N HIS A 37 0.86 -3.70 -16.03
CA HIS A 37 1.15 -5.05 -15.55
C HIS A 37 -0.10 -5.93 -15.38
N ARG A 38 -1.30 -5.41 -15.66
CA ARG A 38 -2.55 -6.17 -15.54
C ARG A 38 -2.54 -7.45 -16.38
N GLY A 39 -2.88 -8.58 -15.77
CA GLY A 39 -2.88 -9.91 -16.37
C GLY A 39 -1.50 -10.53 -16.61
N LYS A 40 -0.42 -9.94 -16.09
CA LYS A 40 0.96 -10.42 -16.28
C LYS A 40 1.52 -11.03 -14.99
N ALA A 41 2.62 -11.79 -15.12
CA ALA A 41 3.26 -12.51 -14.02
C ALA A 41 3.62 -11.67 -12.78
N TYR A 42 3.80 -10.36 -12.93
CA TYR A 42 4.17 -9.44 -11.85
C TYR A 42 3.04 -8.50 -11.41
N GLU A 43 1.80 -8.77 -11.81
CA GLU A 43 0.65 -7.92 -11.46
C GLU A 43 0.52 -7.71 -9.95
N GLU A 44 0.56 -8.79 -9.17
CA GLU A 44 0.44 -8.75 -7.71
C GLU A 44 1.52 -7.87 -7.05
N TYR A 45 2.78 -8.07 -7.44
CA TYR A 45 3.90 -7.28 -6.92
C TYR A 45 3.68 -5.78 -7.19
N VAL A 46 3.27 -5.41 -8.41
CA VAL A 46 3.07 -4.02 -8.78
C VAL A 46 1.83 -3.41 -8.10
N LEU A 47 0.77 -4.19 -7.87
CA LEU A 47 -0.38 -3.74 -7.10
C LEU A 47 -0.02 -3.45 -5.64
N GLY A 48 0.82 -4.28 -5.01
CA GLY A 48 1.38 -3.99 -3.69
C GLY A 48 2.19 -2.69 -3.66
N GLN A 49 2.96 -2.41 -4.72
CA GLN A 49 3.69 -1.14 -4.85
C GLN A 49 2.75 0.06 -5.05
N GLN A 50 1.67 -0.09 -5.83
CA GLN A 50 0.65 0.95 -6.00
C GLN A 50 -0.03 1.28 -4.66
N GLU A 51 -0.46 0.27 -3.92
CA GLU A 51 -1.10 0.41 -2.61
C GLU A 51 -0.18 1.14 -1.62
N ALA A 52 1.06 0.67 -1.50
CA ALA A 52 2.06 1.27 -0.62
C ALA A 52 2.36 2.72 -1.02
N THR A 53 2.48 3.00 -2.32
CA THR A 53 2.71 4.36 -2.83
C THR A 53 1.55 5.28 -2.48
N ALA A 54 0.31 4.85 -2.72
CA ALA A 54 -0.88 5.62 -2.40
C ALA A 54 -0.97 5.93 -0.90
N ASN A 55 -0.67 4.95 -0.03
CA ASN A 55 -0.66 5.15 1.42
C ASN A 55 0.44 6.12 1.88
N VAL A 56 1.64 6.04 1.30
CA VAL A 56 2.72 6.99 1.59
C VAL A 56 2.30 8.40 1.19
N VAL A 57 1.76 8.60 -0.01
CA VAL A 57 1.31 9.92 -0.47
C VAL A 57 0.18 10.46 0.42
N TYR A 58 -0.75 9.61 0.86
CA TYR A 58 -1.78 9.98 1.82
C TYR A 58 -1.18 10.50 3.13
N VAL A 59 -0.24 9.76 3.74
CA VAL A 59 0.43 10.17 5.00
C VAL A 59 1.15 11.51 4.85
N LEU A 60 1.70 11.81 3.67
CA LEU A 60 2.38 13.08 3.39
C LEU A 60 1.41 14.26 3.22
N CYS A 61 0.13 14.01 2.92
CA CYS A 61 -0.86 15.05 2.64
C CYS A 61 -1.93 15.21 3.70
N VAL A 62 -2.19 14.16 4.50
CA VAL A 62 -3.34 14.12 5.41
C VAL A 62 -3.35 15.30 6.37
N GLY A 63 -4.48 16.01 6.41
CA GLY A 63 -4.69 17.14 7.32
C GLY A 63 -3.90 18.40 6.93
N GLN A 64 -3.33 18.45 5.73
CA GLN A 64 -2.81 19.69 5.15
C GLN A 64 -3.93 20.42 4.40
N ASP A 65 -4.13 21.70 4.70
CA ASP A 65 -5.11 22.54 4.03
C ASP A 65 -4.90 22.52 2.50
N ASN A 66 -5.99 22.50 1.74
CA ASN A 66 -6.05 22.46 0.26
C ASN A 66 -5.70 21.14 -0.47
N ARG A 67 -5.44 20.01 0.22
CA ARG A 67 -5.06 18.73 -0.44
C ARG A 67 -6.13 17.62 -0.43
N ALA A 68 -7.39 17.95 -0.10
CA ALA A 68 -8.47 16.97 0.05
C ALA A 68 -8.76 16.13 -1.21
N SER A 69 -8.51 16.65 -2.41
CA SER A 69 -8.68 15.91 -3.67
C SER A 69 -7.60 14.85 -3.88
N LEU A 70 -6.37 15.15 -3.47
CA LEU A 70 -5.25 14.22 -3.51
C LEU A 70 -5.42 13.12 -2.46
N GLU A 71 -5.87 13.47 -1.24
CA GLU A 71 -6.21 12.48 -0.21
C GLU A 71 -7.25 11.46 -0.70
N GLN A 72 -8.35 11.94 -1.30
CA GLN A 72 -9.37 11.07 -1.88
C GLN A 72 -8.82 10.19 -3.01
N SER A 73 -7.91 10.74 -3.83
CA SER A 73 -7.28 9.97 -4.91
C SER A 73 -6.39 8.86 -4.35
N CYS A 74 -5.62 9.13 -3.29
CA CYS A 74 -4.81 8.12 -2.62
C CYS A 74 -5.68 6.98 -2.07
N GLN A 75 -6.73 7.31 -1.32
CA GLN A 75 -7.66 6.31 -0.77
C GLN A 75 -8.28 5.46 -1.86
N ARG A 76 -8.75 6.08 -2.95
CA ARG A 76 -9.32 5.36 -4.09
C ARG A 76 -8.31 4.40 -4.72
N TYR A 77 -7.07 4.84 -4.97
CA TYR A 77 -6.08 3.98 -5.63
C TYR A 77 -5.53 2.87 -4.73
N ALA A 78 -5.43 3.11 -3.43
CA ALA A 78 -5.11 2.05 -2.46
C ALA A 78 -6.22 1.00 -2.43
N GLN A 79 -7.48 1.44 -2.32
CA GLN A 79 -8.65 0.55 -2.32
C GLN A 79 -8.74 -0.28 -3.61
N GLN A 80 -8.55 0.33 -4.77
CA GLN A 80 -8.55 -0.38 -6.06
C GLN A 80 -7.43 -1.43 -6.16
N ALA A 81 -6.26 -1.15 -5.61
CA ALA A 81 -5.16 -2.11 -5.58
C ALA A 81 -5.50 -3.31 -4.69
N ILE A 82 -6.08 -3.07 -3.51
CA ILE A 82 -6.53 -4.13 -2.58
C ILE A 82 -7.65 -4.96 -3.19
N GLU A 83 -8.65 -4.34 -3.81
CA GLU A 83 -9.75 -5.03 -4.49
C GLU A 83 -9.20 -5.93 -5.59
N ARG A 84 -8.26 -5.43 -6.39
CA ARG A 84 -7.63 -6.24 -7.44
C ARG A 84 -6.77 -7.37 -6.89
N LEU A 85 -6.02 -7.14 -5.81
CA LEU A 85 -5.29 -8.20 -5.11
C LEU A 85 -6.24 -9.27 -4.58
N THR A 86 -7.40 -8.85 -4.06
CA THR A 86 -8.47 -9.74 -3.59
C THR A 86 -9.11 -10.52 -4.75
N GLU A 87 -9.20 -9.97 -5.96
CA GLU A 87 -9.65 -10.73 -7.13
C GLU A 87 -8.62 -11.79 -7.57
N ILE A 88 -7.33 -11.48 -7.47
CA ILE A 88 -6.23 -12.40 -7.82
C ILE A 88 -6.13 -13.51 -6.77
N HIS A 89 -6.23 -13.13 -5.50
CA HIS A 89 -6.21 -14.00 -4.32
C HIS A 89 -7.49 -13.79 -3.51
N PRO A 90 -8.61 -14.40 -3.92
CA PRO A 90 -9.82 -14.38 -3.12
C PRO A 90 -9.48 -14.88 -1.72
N PRO A 91 -9.90 -14.20 -0.64
CA PRO A 91 -9.78 -14.76 0.69
C PRO A 91 -10.48 -16.11 0.63
N ASP A 92 -9.71 -17.18 0.85
CA ASP A 92 -10.24 -18.53 0.82
C ASP A 92 -11.54 -18.54 1.62
N VAL A 93 -12.62 -19.00 0.99
CA VAL A 93 -13.91 -19.21 1.68
C VAL A 93 -13.73 -20.20 2.86
N TYR A 94 -12.55 -20.83 2.97
CA TYR A 94 -12.05 -21.53 4.15
C TYR A 94 -10.54 -21.24 4.33
N TYR A 95 -10.16 -20.11 4.91
CA TYR A 95 -9.23 -20.04 6.06
C TYR A 95 -8.93 -18.57 6.40
N GLY A 96 -9.21 -18.21 7.64
CA GLY A 96 -8.97 -16.88 8.18
C GLY A 96 -7.48 -16.53 8.16
N PHE A 97 -7.23 -15.24 7.91
CA PHE A 97 -5.96 -14.57 8.09
C PHE A 97 -5.49 -14.73 9.56
N GLY A 98 -4.79 -15.82 9.88
CA GLY A 98 -4.29 -16.06 11.23
C GLY A 98 -3.71 -17.46 11.47
N GLY A 99 -2.38 -17.59 11.28
CA GLY A 99 -1.56 -18.72 11.76
C GLY A 99 -1.70 -19.97 10.89
N GLY A 100 -0.66 -20.42 10.18
CA GLY A 100 0.53 -20.98 10.80
C GLY A 100 0.16 -22.29 11.50
N TYR A 101 0.32 -23.43 10.80
CA TYR A 101 1.01 -24.68 11.14
C TYR A 101 0.40 -25.78 10.25
N ASP A 102 1.23 -26.44 9.43
CA ASP A 102 0.87 -27.75 8.89
C ASP A 102 0.45 -28.66 10.06
N GLN A 103 -0.81 -29.06 10.10
CA GLN A 103 -1.29 -30.09 11.02
C GLN A 103 -0.99 -31.45 10.37
N PRO A 104 -0.10 -32.30 10.94
CA PRO A 104 0.01 -33.67 10.45
C PRO A 104 -1.27 -34.43 10.81
N SER A 105 -1.85 -35.13 9.84
CA SER A 105 -3.02 -35.98 10.02
C SER A 105 -2.72 -37.12 10.98
N TYR A 106 -3.48 -37.22 12.08
CA TYR A 106 -3.40 -38.30 13.07
C TYR A 106 -4.21 -39.56 12.65
N ASP A 107 -4.22 -39.91 11.37
CA ASP A 107 -5.06 -41.01 10.86
C ASP A 107 -4.27 -42.24 10.38
N ASP A 108 -2.99 -42.39 10.75
CA ASP A 108 -2.17 -43.55 10.39
C ASP A 108 -1.57 -44.28 11.60
N VAL A 109 -2.39 -44.48 12.63
CA VAL A 109 -2.09 -45.44 13.71
C VAL A 109 -3.35 -46.25 14.04
N GLY A 110 -3.55 -47.34 13.29
CA GLY A 110 -4.58 -48.35 13.52
C GLY A 110 -4.37 -49.57 12.65
#